data_AF-A0ABD5YB46-F1
#
_entry.id   AF-A0ABD5YB46-F1
#
_cell.length_a   1.000
_cell.length_b   1.000
_cell.length_c   1.000
_cell.angle_alpha   90.00
_cell.angle_beta   90.00
_cell.angle_gamma   90.00
#
_symmetry.space_group_name_H-M   'P 1'
#
loop_
_entity.id
_entity.type
_entity.pdbx_description
1 polymer ?
#
loop_
_entity_poly.entity_id
_entity_poly.type
_entity_poly.pdbx_seq_one_letter_code
_entity_poly.pdbx_strand_id
1 'polypeptide(L)'
;MAAEISDRVREIAEENDLPESEVFERALERGLETLWEDVVLKRYLDGGIDREEAIEQVGRAKVERAEREQQIVEEDTDWGLNA
;
A
#
# COMPACT_ATOMS: atom_id res chain seq x y z
N MET A 1 4.63 22.03 2.68
CA MET A 1 5.00 20.90 1.80
C MET A 1 6.45 20.46 2.06
N ALA A 2 7.49 20.99 1.40
CA ALA A 2 8.87 20.52 1.62
C ALA A 2 9.42 20.80 3.04
N ALA A 3 9.15 22.01 3.57
CA ALA A 3 9.55 22.38 4.93
C ALA A 3 8.91 21.49 6.01
N GLU A 4 7.62 21.16 5.87
CA GLU A 4 6.92 20.27 6.81
C GLU A 4 7.46 18.83 6.76
N ILE A 5 7.89 18.35 5.60
CA ILE A 5 8.50 17.03 5.48
C ILE A 5 9.87 17.02 6.17
N SER A 6 10.69 18.05 5.97
CA SER A 6 11.98 18.14 6.66
C SER A 6 11.84 18.26 8.18
N ASP A 7 10.82 18.98 8.66
CA ASP A 7 10.59 19.12 10.11
C ASP A 7 10.15 17.78 10.74
N ARG A 8 9.27 17.03 10.07
CA ARG A 8 8.89 15.67 10.53
C ARG A 8 10.05 14.69 10.52
N VAL A 9 10.93 14.76 9.51
CA VAL A 9 12.10 13.89 9.47
C VAL A 9 13.07 14.20 10.60
N ARG A 10 13.31 15.49 10.88
CA ARG A 10 14.13 15.92 12.01
C ARG A 10 13.56 15.41 13.34
N GLU A 11 12.28 15.60 13.58
CA GLU A 11 11.62 15.17 14.82
C GLU A 11 11.71 13.65 15.01
N ILE A 12 11.49 12.85 13.96
CA ILE A 12 11.64 11.39 14.01
C ILE A 12 13.10 11.00 14.28
N ALA A 13 14.06 11.68 13.65
CA ALA A 13 15.48 11.42 13.82
C ALA A 13 15.92 11.69 15.27
N GLU A 14 15.49 12.81 15.85
CA GLU A 14 15.78 13.20 17.24
C GLU A 14 15.17 12.21 18.25
N GLU A 15 13.90 11.83 18.09
CA GLU A 15 13.21 10.90 19.01
C GLU A 15 13.78 9.48 18.97
N ASN A 16 14.38 9.07 17.85
CA ASN A 16 14.90 7.70 17.67
C ASN A 16 16.44 7.62 17.78
N ASP A 17 17.13 8.74 18.00
CA ASP A 17 18.61 8.84 17.98
C ASP A 17 19.20 8.25 16.69
N LEU A 18 18.62 8.64 15.55
CA LEU A 18 19.00 8.20 14.21
C LEU A 18 19.43 9.40 13.35
N PRO A 19 20.31 9.22 12.35
CA PRO A 19 20.58 10.27 11.39
C PRO A 19 19.34 10.50 10.50
N GLU A 20 19.07 11.77 10.14
CA GLU A 20 17.96 12.14 9.24
C GLU A 20 18.01 11.37 7.90
N SER A 21 19.21 11.05 7.39
CA SER A 21 19.39 10.28 6.16
C SER A 21 18.79 8.87 6.26
N GLU A 22 18.91 8.22 7.41
CA GLU A 22 18.35 6.89 7.64
C GLU A 22 16.83 6.95 7.78
N VAL A 23 16.29 8.01 8.39
CA VAL A 23 14.84 8.24 8.41
C VAL A 23 14.29 8.43 6.99
N PHE A 24 14.98 9.22 6.16
CA PHE A 24 14.63 9.42 4.76
C PHE A 24 14.67 8.12 3.96
N GLU A 25 15.74 7.34 4.07
CA GLU A 25 15.89 6.07 3.38
C GLU A 25 14.76 5.10 3.74
N ARG A 26 14.52 4.90 5.04
CA ARG A 26 13.43 4.05 5.52
C ARG A 26 12.04 4.52 5.08
N ALA A 27 11.81 5.83 5.02
CA ALA A 27 10.55 6.39 4.53
C ALA A 27 10.38 6.14 3.03
N LEU A 28 11.45 6.29 2.25
CA LEU A 28 11.46 6.06 0.81
C LEU A 28 11.25 4.58 0.50
N GLU A 29 11.93 3.66 1.18
CA GLU A 29 11.74 2.21 1.03
C GLU A 29 10.30 1.80 1.29
N ARG A 30 9.73 2.19 2.45
CA ARG A 30 8.35 1.87 2.81
C ARG A 30 7.34 2.50 1.86
N GLY A 31 7.60 3.73 1.44
CA GLY A 31 6.76 4.42 0.46
C GLY A 31 6.77 3.68 -0.88
N LEU A 32 7.93 3.27 -1.37
CA LEU A 32 8.07 2.51 -2.61
C LEU A 32 7.40 1.14 -2.52
N GLU A 33 7.56 0.42 -1.40
CA GLU A 33 6.90 -0.86 -1.16
C GLU A 33 5.37 -0.72 -1.24
N THR A 34 4.83 0.33 -0.61
CA THR A 34 3.38 0.63 -0.63
C THR A 34 2.89 0.94 -2.05
N LEU A 35 3.62 1.80 -2.76
CA LEU A 35 3.27 2.15 -4.14
C LEU A 35 3.36 0.94 -5.09
N TRP A 36 4.33 0.04 -4.86
CA TRP A 36 4.45 -1.18 -5.62
C TRP A 36 3.29 -2.14 -5.37
N GLU A 37 2.88 -2.30 -4.10
CA GLU A 37 1.71 -3.09 -3.72
C GLU A 37 0.46 -2.63 -4.46
N ASP A 38 0.18 -1.33 -4.50
CA ASP A 38 -0.97 -0.76 -5.21
C ASP A 38 -0.96 -1.13 -6.70
N VAL A 39 0.21 -1.08 -7.35
CA VAL A 39 0.36 -1.43 -8.77
C VAL A 39 0.04 -2.91 -9.02
N VAL A 40 0.57 -3.80 -8.18
CA VAL A 40 0.36 -5.25 -8.32
C VAL A 40 -1.10 -5.62 -8.06
N LEU A 41 -1.69 -5.13 -6.96
CA LEU A 41 -3.08 -5.42 -6.61
C LEU A 41 -4.04 -4.88 -7.66
N LYS A 42 -3.80 -3.68 -8.19
CA LYS A 42 -4.60 -3.16 -9.31
C LYS A 42 -4.54 -4.08 -10.53
N ARG A 43 -3.33 -4.49 -10.94
CA ARG A 43 -3.17 -5.42 -12.08
C ARG A 43 -3.88 -6.74 -11.83
N TYR A 44 -3.88 -7.24 -10.60
CA TYR A 44 -4.56 -8.47 -10.24
C TYR A 44 -6.09 -8.33 -10.32
N LEU A 45 -6.66 -7.29 -9.69
CA LEU A 45 -8.10 -7.03 -9.69
C LEU A 45 -8.64 -6.72 -11.10
N ASP A 46 -7.84 -6.06 -11.95
CA ASP A 46 -8.16 -5.82 -13.36
C ASP A 46 -8.01 -7.09 -14.24
N GLY A 47 -7.60 -8.23 -13.67
CA GLY A 47 -7.40 -9.50 -14.38
C GLY A 47 -6.15 -9.56 -15.27
N GLY A 48 -5.21 -8.62 -15.07
CA GLY A 48 -3.97 -8.51 -15.84
C GLY A 48 -2.84 -9.43 -15.37
N ILE A 49 -2.95 -10.02 -14.17
CA ILE A 49 -2.09 -11.09 -13.65
C ILE A 49 -2.94 -12.11 -12.90
N ASP A 50 -2.46 -13.35 -12.81
CA ASP A 50 -3.13 -14.38 -12.02
C ASP A 50 -2.85 -14.24 -10.51
N ARG A 51 -3.57 -15.03 -9.72
CA ARG A 51 -3.53 -14.98 -8.26
C ARG A 51 -2.19 -15.45 -7.73
N GLU A 52 -1.62 -16.51 -8.29
CA GLU A 52 -0.31 -17.02 -7.89
C GLU A 52 0.79 -15.98 -8.16
N GLU A 53 0.76 -15.32 -9.32
CA GLU A 53 1.69 -14.23 -9.67
C GLU A 53 1.57 -13.04 -8.71
N ALA A 54 0.35 -12.64 -8.35
CA ALA A 54 0.13 -11.57 -7.37
C ALA A 54 0.66 -11.96 -5.98
N ILE A 55 0.43 -13.21 -5.55
CA ILE A 55 0.92 -13.73 -4.26
C ILE A 55 2.44 -13.77 -4.23
N GLU A 56 3.10 -14.12 -5.33
CA GLU A 56 4.57 -14.10 -5.40
C GLU A 56 5.13 -12.68 -5.21
N GLN A 57 4.46 -11.66 -5.77
CA GLN A 57 4.95 -10.30 -5.77
C GLN A 57 4.67 -9.52 -4.48
N VAL A 58 3.49 -9.67 -3.88
CA VAL A 58 3.09 -8.93 -2.67
C VAL A 58 2.79 -9.82 -1.47
N GLY A 59 2.65 -11.12 -1.65
CA GLY A 59 2.33 -12.05 -0.57
C GLY A 59 0.85 -12.28 -0.39
N ARG A 60 0.53 -13.48 0.12
CA ARG A 60 -0.83 -14.01 0.23
C ARG A 60 -1.79 -13.13 1.03
N ALA A 61 -1.34 -12.59 2.16
CA ALA A 61 -2.21 -11.82 3.05
C ALA A 61 -2.74 -10.54 2.39
N LYS A 62 -1.93 -9.88 1.55
CA LYS A 62 -2.32 -8.66 0.83
C LYS A 62 -3.33 -8.98 -0.27
N VAL A 63 -3.12 -10.07 -1.01
CA VAL A 63 -4.08 -10.55 -2.03
C VAL A 63 -5.42 -10.93 -1.41
N GLU A 64 -5.42 -11.74 -0.34
CA GLU A 64 -6.66 -12.14 0.33
C GLU A 64 -7.44 -10.96 0.92
N ARG A 65 -6.73 -9.92 1.36
CA ARG A 65 -7.35 -8.68 1.80
C ARG A 65 -8.03 -7.95 0.63
N ALA A 66 -7.34 -7.79 -0.48
CA ALA A 66 -7.88 -7.13 -1.67
C ALA A 66 -9.12 -7.86 -2.23
N GLU A 67 -9.08 -9.20 -2.29
CA GLU A 67 -10.22 -10.03 -2.68
C GLU A 67 -11.45 -9.77 -1.78
N ARG A 68 -11.25 -9.69 -0.46
CA ARG A 68 -12.31 -9.41 0.49
C ARG A 68 -12.88 -7.99 0.32
N GLU A 69 -12.00 -7.00 0.14
CA GLU A 69 -12.42 -5.61 -0.05
C GLU A 69 -13.24 -5.46 -1.35
N GLN A 70 -12.83 -6.13 -2.44
CA GLN A 70 -13.60 -6.18 -3.70
C GLN A 70 -14.99 -6.78 -3.48
N GLN A 71 -15.09 -7.92 -2.80
CA GLN A 71 -16.37 -8.58 -2.52
C GLN A 71 -17.34 -7.66 -1.75
N ILE A 72 -16.85 -6.92 -0.74
CA ILE A 72 -17.68 -5.99 0.03
C ILE A 72 -18.22 -4.86 -0.86
N VAL A 73 -17.40 -4.32 -1.77
CA VAL A 73 -17.82 -3.25 -2.70
C VAL A 73 -18.83 -3.79 -3.72
N GLU A 74 -18.64 -5.02 -4.20
CA GLU A 74 -19.58 -5.68 -5.10
C GLU A 74 -20.94 -5.93 -4.43
N GLU A 75 -20.94 -6.39 -3.17
CA GLU A 75 -22.15 -6.58 -2.37
C GLU A 75 -22.91 -5.26 -2.16
N ASP A 76 -22.21 -4.17 -1.85
CA ASP A 76 -22.82 -2.84 -1.67
C ASP A 76 -23.39 -2.30 -2.99
N THR A 77 -22.68 -2.52 -4.10
CA THR A 77 -23.14 -2.14 -5.44
C THR A 77 -24.39 -2.92 -5.85
N ASP A 78 -24.40 -4.25 -5.63
CA ASP A 78 -25.55 -5.10 -5.93
C ASP A 78 -26.77 -4.72 -5.08
N TRP A 79 -26.57 -4.41 -3.79
CA TRP A 79 -27.63 -3.87 -2.94
C TRP A 79 -28.20 -2.57 -3.52
N GLY A 80 -27.35 -1.62 -3.92
CA GLY A 80 -27.78 -0.35 -4.50
C GLY A 80 -28.50 -0.47 -5.85
N LEU A 81 -28.16 -1.48 -6.66
CA LEU A 81 -28.80 -1.73 -7.96
C LEU A 81 -30.13 -2.48 -7.86
N ASN A 82 -30.32 -3.26 -6.79
CA ASN A 82 -31.53 -4.07 -6.58
C ASN A 82 -32.49 -3.52 -5.51
N ALA A 83 -32.24 -2.30 -4.99
CA ALA A 83 -33.08 -1.61 -4.01
C ALA A 83 -34.27 -0.84 -4.63
#